data_AF-A0A350UCE6-F1
#
_entry.id   AF-A0A350UCE6-F1
#
_cell.length_a   1.000
_cell.length_b   1.000
_cell.length_c   1.000
_cell.angle_alpha   90.00
_cell.angle_beta   90.00
_cell.angle_gamma   90.00
#
_symmetry.space_group_name_H-M   'P 1'
#
loop_
_entity.id
_entity.type
_entity.pdbx_description
1 polymer ?
#
loop_
_entity_poly.entity_id
_entity_poly.type
_entity_poly.pdbx_seq_one_letter_code
_entity_poly.pdbx_strand_id
1 'polypeptide(L)'
;MESQKSYSLKSALWFVFLFSLAVLAAEWLISPLLASFRATLLTDSGAAWYYWKLPRPELLASISMWVLYLAHQITVWVLIAKLKNDPRPVAGRIGRYNLQLLVANAVFIALHLAQTALFYDALAQFVPVMSSQGSVIVMLVMMLILLNARRGLFFGKRVHLPPLGVSVTQKVHGFYISWAVVYTFWYHPMEGTLGHLLGFLYLFLLMGQMSLARTSWHTRIGWLTFLEAFVAIHGAIVAIEAANGMWPMFFFGFMMMFIVTQVFGILKNRVAIAGIIASYVALVLVTYSGALGQMFTGTPVGWTDIHQITWIPVILYGLVFALAWLFAGVGTLLKKKKA
;
A
#
# COMPACT_ATOMS: atom_id res chain seq x y z
N MET A 1 17.19 32.84 -17.03
CA MET A 1 16.30 31.81 -16.45
C MET A 1 16.92 30.46 -16.80
N GLU A 2 17.62 29.80 -15.88
CA GLU A 2 18.19 28.47 -16.17
C GLU A 2 17.09 27.52 -16.60
N SER A 3 17.26 26.83 -17.74
CA SER A 3 16.30 25.83 -18.19
C SER A 3 16.19 24.75 -17.12
N GLN A 4 15.00 24.54 -16.56
CA GLN A 4 14.82 23.51 -15.54
C GLN A 4 15.10 22.13 -16.14
N LYS A 5 16.10 21.43 -15.58
CA LYS A 5 16.40 20.04 -15.94
C LYS A 5 15.15 19.18 -15.74
N SER A 6 14.75 18.50 -16.80
CA SER A 6 13.56 17.65 -16.81
C SER A 6 13.79 16.42 -17.66
N TYR A 7 13.15 15.31 -17.31
CA TYR A 7 13.40 13.98 -17.87
C TYR A 7 12.11 13.36 -18.41
N SER A 8 12.21 12.33 -19.24
CA SER A 8 11.06 11.64 -19.84
C SER A 8 10.25 10.87 -18.79
N LEU A 9 8.94 11.12 -18.71
CA LEU A 9 8.02 10.34 -17.88
C LEU A 9 7.93 8.88 -18.36
N LYS A 10 7.96 8.65 -19.68
CA LYS A 10 7.92 7.30 -20.25
C LYS A 10 9.13 6.48 -19.78
N SER A 11 10.32 7.08 -19.78
CA SER A 11 11.54 6.41 -19.31
C SER A 11 11.49 6.14 -17.81
N ALA A 12 10.97 7.08 -17.01
CA ALA A 12 10.80 6.89 -15.58
C ALA A 12 9.82 5.74 -15.27
N LEU A 13 8.72 5.61 -16.01
CA LEU A 13 7.78 4.50 -15.87
C LEU A 13 8.42 3.16 -16.22
N TRP A 14 9.12 3.09 -17.36
CA TRP A 14 9.85 1.87 -17.73
C TRP A 14 10.88 1.49 -16.67
N PHE A 15 11.60 2.46 -16.12
CA PHE A 15 12.50 2.23 -15.00
C PHE A 15 11.75 1.64 -13.80
N VAL A 16 10.64 2.25 -13.35
CA VAL A 16 9.84 1.72 -12.22
C VAL A 16 9.49 0.25 -12.45
N PHE A 17 8.92 -0.11 -13.60
CA PHE A 17 8.50 -1.49 -13.85
C PHE A 17 9.67 -2.47 -13.98
N LEU A 18 10.67 -2.14 -14.82
CA LEU A 18 11.81 -3.03 -15.07
C LEU A 18 12.68 -3.20 -13.83
N PHE A 19 12.93 -2.12 -13.09
CA PHE A 19 13.65 -2.18 -11.82
C PHE A 19 12.89 -3.00 -10.78
N SER A 20 11.57 -2.79 -10.65
CA SER A 20 10.75 -3.58 -9.71
C SER A 20 10.83 -5.08 -10.02
N LEU A 21 10.69 -5.46 -11.30
CA LEU A 21 10.77 -6.86 -11.71
C LEU A 21 12.18 -7.44 -11.54
N ALA A 22 13.23 -6.65 -11.80
CA ALA A 22 14.60 -7.09 -11.61
C ALA A 22 14.93 -7.33 -10.12
N VAL A 23 14.52 -6.42 -9.24
CA VAL A 23 14.69 -6.60 -7.79
C VAL A 23 13.85 -7.77 -7.29
N LEU A 24 12.62 -7.92 -7.79
CA LEU A 24 11.76 -9.06 -7.44
C LEU A 24 12.41 -10.41 -7.81
N ALA A 25 13.03 -10.48 -8.99
CA ALA A 25 13.79 -11.66 -9.38
C ALA A 25 15.02 -11.86 -8.48
N ALA A 26 15.72 -10.79 -8.11
CA ALA A 26 16.85 -10.86 -7.19
C ALA A 26 16.45 -11.32 -5.78
N GLU A 27 15.33 -10.84 -5.25
CA GLU A 27 14.72 -11.27 -3.99
C GLU A 27 14.42 -12.77 -4.00
N TRP A 28 13.77 -13.25 -5.06
CA TRP A 28 13.51 -14.68 -5.22
C TRP A 28 14.81 -15.51 -5.31
N LEU A 29 15.82 -15.04 -6.06
CA LEU A 29 17.11 -15.71 -6.20
C LEU A 29 17.93 -15.74 -4.90
N ILE A 30 17.81 -14.71 -4.07
CA ILE A 30 18.52 -14.59 -2.78
C ILE A 30 17.80 -15.36 -1.67
N SER A 31 16.49 -15.58 -1.78
CA SER A 31 15.67 -16.26 -0.76
C SER A 31 16.26 -17.58 -0.20
N PRO A 32 16.95 -18.45 -0.97
CA PRO A 32 17.62 -19.62 -0.41
C PRO A 32 18.66 -19.29 0.68
N LEU A 33 19.33 -18.13 0.62
CA LEU A 33 20.28 -17.67 1.64
C LEU A 33 19.60 -17.40 2.98
N LEU A 34 18.28 -17.18 2.99
CA LEU A 34 17.50 -16.92 4.21
C LEU A 34 17.09 -18.21 4.95
N ALA A 35 17.48 -19.39 4.45
CA ALA A 35 17.07 -20.67 5.03
C ALA A 35 17.51 -20.85 6.50
N SER A 36 18.70 -20.37 6.85
CA SER A 36 19.20 -20.41 8.22
C SER A 36 18.34 -19.60 9.18
N PHE A 37 17.88 -18.41 8.76
CA PHE A 37 16.97 -17.57 9.54
C PHE A 37 15.60 -18.22 9.69
N ARG A 38 15.02 -18.73 8.58
CA ARG A 38 13.72 -19.42 8.57
C ARG A 38 13.67 -20.61 9.52
N ALA A 39 14.76 -21.36 9.62
CA ALA A 39 14.88 -22.49 10.55
C ALA A 39 14.76 -22.10 12.04
N THR A 40 14.89 -20.81 12.36
CA THR A 40 14.79 -20.31 13.73
C THR A 40 13.44 -19.65 14.05
N LEU A 41 12.57 -19.41 13.06
CA LEU A 41 11.31 -18.71 13.28
C LEU A 41 10.42 -19.48 14.26
N LEU A 42 9.71 -18.72 15.10
CA LEU A 42 8.80 -19.30 16.08
C LEU A 42 7.42 -19.51 15.46
N THR A 43 6.70 -20.49 16.00
CA THR A 43 5.32 -20.77 15.60
C THR A 43 4.42 -19.59 15.85
N ASP A 44 3.34 -19.49 15.07
CA ASP A 44 2.29 -18.52 15.32
C ASP A 44 1.76 -18.63 16.76
N SER A 45 1.63 -17.49 17.44
CA SER A 45 1.13 -17.38 18.81
C SER A 45 -0.13 -16.51 18.93
N GLY A 46 -0.79 -16.22 17.81
CA GLY A 46 -2.12 -15.62 17.77
C GLY A 46 -2.19 -14.27 17.04
N ALA A 47 -3.31 -13.57 17.18
CA ALA A 47 -3.68 -12.45 16.30
C ALA A 47 -2.71 -11.25 16.26
N ALA A 48 -1.90 -11.05 17.30
CA ALA A 48 -0.89 -9.98 17.35
C ALA A 48 0.53 -10.48 16.99
N TRP A 49 0.67 -11.76 16.68
CA TRP A 49 1.95 -12.35 16.30
C TRP A 49 2.29 -12.00 14.86
N TYR A 50 3.56 -11.67 14.64
CA TYR A 50 4.12 -11.50 13.30
C TYR A 50 5.12 -12.62 13.08
N TYR A 51 4.82 -13.51 12.14
CA TYR A 51 5.56 -14.76 11.91
C TYR A 51 7.01 -14.53 11.48
N TRP A 52 7.27 -13.50 10.68
CA TRP A 52 8.56 -13.26 10.04
C TRP A 52 9.57 -12.50 10.90
N LYS A 53 9.45 -12.58 12.24
CA LYS A 53 10.42 -12.01 13.17
C LYS A 53 11.31 -13.09 13.76
N LEU A 54 12.61 -12.82 13.85
CA LEU A 54 13.57 -13.68 14.53
C LEU A 54 13.23 -13.85 16.03
N PRO A 55 13.62 -14.96 16.69
CA PRO A 55 13.34 -15.19 18.10
C PRO A 55 13.94 -14.15 19.06
N ARG A 56 15.07 -13.57 18.68
CA ARG A 56 15.76 -12.53 19.46
C ARG A 56 16.25 -11.43 18.52
N PRO A 57 16.11 -10.16 18.91
CA PRO A 57 16.68 -9.06 18.14
C PRO A 57 18.22 -9.11 18.21
N GLU A 58 18.87 -9.08 17.06
CA GLU A 58 20.32 -8.91 16.99
C GLU A 58 20.70 -7.44 16.92
N LEU A 59 21.80 -7.06 17.58
CA LEU A 59 22.21 -5.66 17.70
C LEU A 59 22.51 -5.04 16.33
N LEU A 60 23.31 -5.71 15.49
CA LEU A 60 23.68 -5.20 14.18
C LEU A 60 22.50 -5.18 13.21
N ALA A 61 21.63 -6.19 13.26
CA ALA A 61 20.37 -6.20 12.51
C ALA A 61 19.50 -4.99 12.90
N SER A 62 19.35 -4.74 14.20
CA SER A 62 18.54 -3.64 14.74
C SER A 62 19.10 -2.27 14.34
N ILE A 63 20.41 -2.05 14.53
CA ILE A 63 21.05 -0.78 14.20
C ILE A 63 20.97 -0.53 12.69
N SER A 64 21.37 -1.52 11.87
CA SER A 64 21.36 -1.36 10.41
C SER A 64 19.94 -1.08 9.89
N MET A 65 18.94 -1.81 10.38
CA MET A 65 17.55 -1.64 9.96
C MET A 65 17.00 -0.25 10.33
N TRP A 66 17.16 0.19 11.59
CA TRP A 66 16.66 1.50 12.02
C TRP A 66 17.40 2.66 11.35
N VAL A 67 18.72 2.57 11.20
CA VAL A 67 19.51 3.62 10.53
C VAL A 67 19.09 3.73 9.06
N LEU A 68 18.96 2.62 8.33
CA LEU A 68 18.57 2.63 6.94
C LEU A 68 17.10 3.06 6.76
N TYR A 69 16.19 2.61 7.62
CA TYR A 69 14.80 3.08 7.66
C TYR A 69 14.71 4.60 7.84
N LEU A 70 15.37 5.14 8.87
CA LEU A 70 15.36 6.58 9.15
C LEU A 70 16.02 7.37 8.04
N ALA A 71 17.16 6.90 7.51
CA ALA A 71 17.82 7.52 6.37
C ALA A 71 16.92 7.56 5.13
N HIS A 72 16.22 6.45 4.83
CA HIS A 72 15.26 6.38 3.73
C HIS A 72 14.10 7.37 3.96
N GLN A 73 13.50 7.34 5.14
CA GLN A 73 12.35 8.16 5.49
C GLN A 73 12.66 9.65 5.43
N ILE A 74 13.78 10.08 6.03
CA ILE A 74 14.22 11.47 6.07
C ILE A 74 14.55 11.93 4.65
N THR A 75 15.28 11.12 3.86
CA THR A 75 15.60 11.44 2.47
C THR A 75 14.34 11.71 1.66
N VAL A 76 13.37 10.80 1.74
CA VAL A 76 12.07 10.92 1.06
C VAL A 76 11.32 12.17 1.50
N TRP A 77 11.20 12.44 2.80
CA TRP A 77 10.51 13.63 3.30
C TRP A 77 11.19 14.93 2.88
N VAL A 78 12.52 14.99 2.93
CA VAL A 78 13.29 16.16 2.46
C VAL A 78 13.05 16.39 0.97
N LEU A 79 13.05 15.34 0.16
CA LEU A 79 12.78 15.44 -1.27
C LEU A 79 11.33 15.82 -1.57
N ILE A 80 10.35 15.32 -0.81
CA ILE A 80 8.94 15.74 -0.93
C ILE A 80 8.78 17.22 -0.56
N ALA A 81 9.44 17.68 0.50
CA ALA A 81 9.43 19.08 0.92
C ALA A 81 10.02 20.00 -0.16
N LYS A 82 11.14 19.60 -0.77
CA LYS A 82 11.74 20.31 -1.91
C LYS A 82 10.84 20.28 -3.14
N LEU A 83 10.29 19.10 -3.47
CA LEU A 83 9.38 18.90 -4.60
C LEU A 83 8.12 19.76 -4.47
N LYS A 84 7.60 20.02 -3.27
CA LYS A 84 6.41 20.88 -3.04
C LYS A 84 6.62 22.33 -3.49
N ASN A 85 7.85 22.84 -3.44
CA ASN A 85 8.17 24.21 -3.83
C ASN A 85 8.71 24.32 -5.26
N ASP A 86 9.04 23.20 -5.90
CA ASP A 86 9.50 23.16 -7.29
C ASP A 86 8.34 23.48 -8.27
N PRO A 87 8.59 24.04 -9.47
CA PRO A 87 7.57 24.18 -10.49
C PRO A 87 6.95 22.82 -10.91
N ARG A 88 5.71 22.81 -11.40
CA ARG A 88 5.14 21.57 -11.93
C ARG A 88 5.85 21.20 -13.25
N PRO A 89 6.28 19.94 -13.42
CA PRO A 89 6.83 19.49 -14.70
C PRO A 89 5.80 19.63 -15.83
N VAL A 90 6.28 19.91 -17.04
CA VAL A 90 5.46 19.85 -18.27
C VAL A 90 4.90 18.44 -18.44
N ALA A 91 3.71 18.33 -19.01
CA ALA A 91 3.08 17.04 -19.29
C ALA A 91 4.02 16.09 -20.05
N GLY A 92 4.08 14.83 -19.63
CA GLY A 92 5.00 13.83 -20.19
C GLY A 92 6.44 13.93 -19.70
N ARG A 93 6.75 14.83 -18.75
CA ARG A 93 8.08 14.97 -18.14
C ARG A 93 8.02 14.81 -16.61
N ILE A 94 9.19 14.55 -16.03
CA ILE A 94 9.42 14.58 -14.58
C ILE A 94 10.48 15.63 -14.24
N GLY A 95 10.37 16.23 -13.05
CA GLY A 95 11.35 17.20 -12.56
C GLY A 95 12.58 16.54 -11.95
N ARG A 96 13.57 17.37 -11.58
CA ARG A 96 14.79 16.90 -10.90
C ARG A 96 14.51 16.17 -9.58
N TYR A 97 13.58 16.66 -8.77
CA TYR A 97 13.28 16.05 -7.47
C TYR A 97 12.48 14.74 -7.62
N ASN A 98 11.69 14.60 -8.69
CA ASN A 98 11.07 13.32 -9.04
C ASN A 98 12.13 12.27 -9.39
N LEU A 99 13.14 12.65 -10.19
CA LEU A 99 14.24 11.76 -10.52
C LEU A 99 15.06 11.40 -9.28
N GLN A 100 15.34 12.37 -8.41
CA GLN A 100 16.05 12.12 -7.14
C GLN A 100 15.26 11.18 -6.23
N LEU A 101 13.94 11.32 -6.13
CA LEU A 101 13.09 10.36 -5.40
C LEU A 101 13.19 8.96 -6.00
N LEU A 102 13.14 8.86 -7.33
CA LEU A 102 13.22 7.58 -8.02
C LEU A 102 14.56 6.87 -7.75
N VAL A 103 15.67 7.61 -7.85
CA VAL A 103 17.02 7.10 -7.57
C VAL A 103 17.18 6.75 -6.09
N ALA A 104 16.72 7.62 -5.18
CA ALA A 104 16.82 7.37 -3.74
C ALA A 104 16.07 6.09 -3.34
N ASN A 105 14.81 5.94 -3.79
CA ASN A 105 14.04 4.72 -3.55
C ASN A 105 14.75 3.49 -4.12
N ALA A 106 15.28 3.55 -5.35
CA ALA A 106 16.01 2.43 -5.95
C ALA A 106 17.25 2.02 -5.15
N VAL A 107 18.02 3.00 -4.65
CA VAL A 107 19.19 2.74 -3.78
C VAL A 107 18.75 2.07 -2.48
N PHE A 108 17.74 2.60 -1.80
CA PHE A 108 17.26 2.02 -0.54
C PHE A 108 16.59 0.65 -0.73
N ILE A 109 15.99 0.39 -1.88
CA ILE A 109 15.49 -0.95 -2.24
C ILE A 109 16.64 -1.96 -2.31
N ALA A 110 17.74 -1.61 -3.00
CA ALA A 110 18.90 -2.48 -3.08
C ALA A 110 19.58 -2.65 -1.70
N LEU A 111 19.66 -1.59 -0.89
CA LEU A 111 20.20 -1.65 0.46
C LEU A 111 19.34 -2.52 1.38
N HIS A 112 18.02 -2.47 1.25
CA HIS A 112 17.14 -3.33 2.04
C HIS A 112 17.30 -4.80 1.67
N LEU A 113 17.39 -5.12 0.37
CA LEU A 113 17.66 -6.48 -0.09
C LEU A 113 18.98 -7.02 0.48
N ALA A 114 20.04 -6.20 0.45
CA ALA A 114 21.31 -6.55 1.06
C ALA A 114 21.21 -6.69 2.59
N GLN A 115 20.49 -5.80 3.26
CA GLN A 115 20.27 -5.86 4.70
C GLN A 115 19.49 -7.12 5.10
N THR A 116 18.43 -7.49 4.37
CA THR A 116 17.68 -8.74 4.58
C THR A 116 18.59 -9.95 4.35
N ALA A 117 19.40 -9.97 3.29
CA ALA A 117 20.29 -11.08 3.00
C ALA A 117 21.34 -11.31 4.11
N LEU A 118 21.79 -10.24 4.77
CA LEU A 118 22.82 -10.29 5.81
C LEU A 118 22.25 -10.48 7.23
N PHE A 119 21.07 -9.93 7.51
CA PHE A 119 20.54 -9.78 8.87
C PHE A 119 19.04 -10.10 9.01
N TYR A 120 18.36 -10.44 7.91
CA TYR A 120 16.94 -10.81 7.84
C TYR A 120 15.93 -9.68 8.11
N ASP A 121 15.55 -9.47 9.37
CA ASP A 121 14.63 -8.41 9.78
C ASP A 121 14.96 -7.98 11.22
N ALA A 122 14.71 -6.71 11.53
CA ALA A 122 14.78 -6.21 12.89
C ALA A 122 13.77 -5.10 13.21
N LEU A 123 13.01 -4.56 12.26
CA LEU A 123 12.08 -3.47 12.57
C LEU A 123 10.88 -4.02 13.34
N ALA A 124 10.29 -5.12 12.85
CA ALA A 124 9.12 -5.76 13.46
C ALA A 124 9.37 -6.28 14.89
N GLN A 125 10.64 -6.37 15.32
CA GLN A 125 11.01 -6.71 16.70
C GLN A 125 10.56 -5.68 17.73
N PHE A 126 10.44 -4.41 17.32
CA PHE A 126 10.24 -3.28 18.24
C PHE A 126 8.90 -2.57 18.04
N VAL A 127 8.08 -3.02 17.09
CA VAL A 127 6.81 -2.36 16.74
C VAL A 127 5.70 -3.40 16.50
N PRO A 128 4.46 -3.13 16.95
CA PRO A 128 3.35 -4.06 16.76
C PRO A 128 3.01 -4.32 15.28
N VAL A 129 2.50 -5.51 14.95
CA VAL A 129 1.98 -5.79 13.58
C VAL A 129 0.89 -4.80 13.17
N MET A 130 0.07 -4.39 14.14
CA MET A 130 -1.01 -3.43 13.93
C MET A 130 -0.52 -2.03 13.51
N SER A 131 0.71 -1.62 13.83
CA SER A 131 1.18 -0.31 13.37
C SER A 131 1.48 -0.31 11.88
N SER A 132 2.04 -1.40 11.33
CA SER A 132 2.24 -1.55 9.88
C SER A 132 0.90 -1.58 9.16
N GLN A 133 0.01 -2.47 9.57
CA GLN A 133 -1.33 -2.60 8.98
C GLN A 133 -2.15 -1.30 9.10
N GLY A 134 -2.13 -0.66 10.26
CA GLY A 134 -2.82 0.60 10.51
C GLY A 134 -2.34 1.74 9.61
N SER A 135 -1.03 1.81 9.32
CA SER A 135 -0.47 2.82 8.43
C SER A 135 -1.03 2.71 7.00
N VAL A 136 -1.16 1.49 6.48
CA VAL A 136 -1.73 1.21 5.15
C VAL A 136 -3.23 1.47 5.13
N ILE A 137 -3.95 1.10 6.19
CA ILE A 137 -5.40 1.39 6.32
C ILE A 137 -5.65 2.89 6.21
N VAL A 138 -4.91 3.71 6.96
CA VAL A 138 -5.07 5.16 6.91
C VAL A 138 -4.67 5.73 5.54
N MET A 139 -3.63 5.19 4.90
CA MET A 139 -3.29 5.55 3.52
C MET A 139 -4.48 5.31 2.57
N LEU A 140 -5.10 4.13 2.61
CA LEU A 140 -6.28 3.80 1.79
C LEU A 140 -7.45 4.73 2.08
N VAL A 141 -7.72 5.04 3.35
CA VAL A 141 -8.75 5.99 3.78
C VAL A 141 -8.49 7.40 3.23
N MET A 142 -7.24 7.87 3.30
CA MET A 142 -6.87 9.16 2.70
C MET A 142 -7.08 9.15 1.18
N MET A 143 -6.80 8.05 0.50
CA MET A 143 -7.06 7.92 -0.95
C MET A 143 -8.56 7.98 -1.27
N LEU A 144 -9.41 7.34 -0.47
CA LEU A 144 -10.87 7.45 -0.60
C LEU A 144 -11.36 8.90 -0.44
N ILE A 145 -10.86 9.63 0.56
CA ILE A 145 -11.17 11.05 0.77
C ILE A 145 -10.73 11.89 -0.44
N LEU A 146 -9.50 11.71 -0.92
CA LEU A 146 -8.92 12.49 -2.02
C LEU A 146 -9.61 12.21 -3.36
N LEU A 147 -10.05 10.98 -3.61
CA LEU A 147 -10.65 10.56 -4.87
C LEU A 147 -12.17 10.68 -4.91
N ASN A 148 -12.84 10.92 -3.79
CA ASN A 148 -14.29 11.12 -3.72
C ASN A 148 -14.79 12.18 -4.74
N ALA A 149 -14.07 13.30 -4.91
CA ALA A 149 -14.45 14.33 -5.88
C ALA A 149 -14.40 13.85 -7.35
N ARG A 150 -13.60 12.82 -7.66
CA ARG A 150 -13.35 12.34 -9.02
C ARG A 150 -14.21 11.14 -9.41
N ARG A 151 -14.44 10.21 -8.48
CA ARG A 151 -15.17 8.96 -8.75
C ARG A 151 -16.34 8.67 -7.80
N GLY A 152 -16.59 9.56 -6.84
CA GLY A 152 -17.54 9.30 -5.76
C GLY A 152 -17.00 8.33 -4.70
N LEU A 153 -17.81 8.08 -3.68
CA LEU A 153 -17.52 7.10 -2.64
C LEU A 153 -18.39 5.85 -2.78
N PHE A 154 -19.64 6.00 -3.24
CA PHE A 154 -20.59 4.91 -3.40
C PHE A 154 -21.30 5.00 -4.75
N PHE A 155 -21.14 3.98 -5.59
CA PHE A 155 -21.85 3.85 -6.87
C PHE A 155 -21.70 5.08 -7.79
N GLY A 156 -20.49 5.66 -7.81
CA GLY A 156 -20.20 6.88 -8.57
C GLY A 156 -20.70 8.18 -7.93
N LYS A 157 -21.45 8.11 -6.81
CA LYS A 157 -22.00 9.27 -6.11
C LYS A 157 -20.98 9.86 -5.14
N ARG A 158 -20.83 11.19 -5.22
CA ARG A 158 -19.99 11.95 -4.30
C ARG A 158 -20.67 12.10 -2.96
N VAL A 159 -19.91 11.96 -1.88
CA VAL A 159 -20.38 12.21 -0.52
C VAL A 159 -19.89 13.58 -0.06
N HIS A 160 -20.72 14.31 0.67
CA HIS A 160 -20.32 15.58 1.27
C HIS A 160 -19.39 15.32 2.47
N LEU A 161 -18.13 15.74 2.36
CA LEU A 161 -17.14 15.68 3.43
C LEU A 161 -16.78 17.11 3.86
N PRO A 162 -16.42 17.36 5.13
CA PRO A 162 -16.08 18.69 5.60
C PRO A 162 -14.91 19.27 4.78
N PRO A 163 -15.07 20.43 4.11
CA PRO A 163 -14.06 20.97 3.19
C PRO A 163 -12.69 21.18 3.84
N LEU A 164 -12.67 21.55 5.13
CA LEU A 164 -11.44 21.71 5.89
C LEU A 164 -10.72 20.38 6.10
N GLY A 165 -11.46 19.31 6.41
CA GLY A 165 -10.92 17.96 6.54
C GLY A 165 -10.27 17.50 5.25
N VAL A 166 -10.97 17.63 4.12
CA VAL A 166 -10.44 17.32 2.77
C VAL A 166 -9.18 18.14 2.46
N SER A 167 -9.19 19.44 2.76
CA SER A 167 -8.03 20.33 2.54
C SER A 167 -6.82 19.93 3.39
N VAL A 168 -7.02 19.51 4.65
CA VAL A 168 -5.96 18.99 5.50
C VAL A 168 -5.41 17.68 4.94
N THR A 169 -6.27 16.73 4.53
CA THR A 169 -5.85 15.50 3.85
C THR A 169 -4.97 15.82 2.64
N GLN A 170 -5.39 16.74 1.77
CA GLN A 170 -4.61 17.18 0.61
C GLN A 170 -3.25 17.77 0.98
N LYS A 171 -3.13 18.45 2.12
CA LYS A 171 -1.85 19.05 2.55
C LYS A 171 -0.88 18.03 3.13
N VAL A 172 -1.39 17.00 3.82
CA VAL A 172 -0.55 16.06 4.59
C VAL A 172 -0.32 14.71 3.91
N HIS A 173 -1.14 14.34 2.92
CA HIS A 173 -1.08 13.01 2.28
C HIS A 173 0.32 12.64 1.78
N GLY A 174 1.04 13.57 1.16
CA GLY A 174 2.38 13.29 0.63
C GLY A 174 3.32 12.75 1.72
N PHE A 175 3.33 13.39 2.90
CA PHE A 175 4.19 12.97 4.01
C PHE A 175 3.67 11.71 4.69
N TYR A 176 2.37 11.62 4.98
CA TYR A 176 1.81 10.45 5.66
C TYR A 176 1.90 9.18 4.80
N ILE A 177 1.48 9.26 3.54
CA ILE A 177 1.50 8.12 2.62
C ILE A 177 2.94 7.67 2.36
N SER A 178 3.88 8.61 2.17
CA SER A 178 5.30 8.25 2.06
C SER A 178 5.83 7.54 3.29
N TRP A 179 5.35 7.92 4.48
CA TRP A 179 5.73 7.25 5.72
C TRP A 179 5.14 5.86 5.81
N ALA A 180 3.85 5.69 5.55
CA ALA A 180 3.21 4.37 5.55
C ALA A 180 3.90 3.39 4.58
N VAL A 181 4.24 3.85 3.37
CA VAL A 181 4.91 3.02 2.35
C VAL A 181 6.33 2.66 2.78
N VAL A 182 7.16 3.64 3.18
CA VAL A 182 8.56 3.38 3.59
C VAL A 182 8.59 2.55 4.89
N TYR A 183 7.72 2.84 5.83
CA TYR A 183 7.60 2.07 7.09
C TYR A 183 7.22 0.63 6.83
N THR A 184 6.17 0.37 6.05
CA THR A 184 5.76 -1.00 5.69
C THR A 184 6.89 -1.70 4.91
N PHE A 185 7.57 -0.98 4.03
CA PHE A 185 8.69 -1.52 3.26
C PHE A 185 9.84 -2.03 4.14
N TRP A 186 10.24 -1.30 5.18
CA TRP A 186 11.27 -1.74 6.12
C TRP A 186 10.73 -2.61 7.26
N TYR A 187 9.41 -2.77 7.39
CA TYR A 187 8.78 -3.61 8.41
C TYR A 187 8.90 -5.09 8.08
N HIS A 188 8.90 -5.45 6.80
CA HIS A 188 8.93 -6.83 6.33
C HIS A 188 10.33 -7.20 5.83
N PRO A 189 10.85 -8.41 6.14
CA PRO A 189 12.01 -8.94 5.42
C PRO A 189 11.66 -9.18 3.95
N MET A 190 12.63 -9.01 3.05
CA MET A 190 12.53 -9.37 1.63
C MET A 190 12.62 -10.90 1.42
N GLU A 191 11.55 -11.60 1.80
CA GLU A 191 11.40 -13.06 1.71
C GLU A 191 10.91 -13.54 0.34
N GLY A 192 11.26 -14.77 -0.05
CA GLY A 192 10.89 -15.29 -1.38
C GLY A 192 9.52 -15.94 -1.50
N THR A 193 8.60 -15.77 -0.53
CA THR A 193 7.23 -16.31 -0.64
C THR A 193 6.41 -15.50 -1.62
N LEU A 194 5.33 -16.08 -2.17
CA LEU A 194 4.51 -15.37 -3.14
C LEU A 194 3.83 -14.14 -2.52
N GLY A 195 3.46 -14.22 -1.24
CA GLY A 195 2.94 -13.09 -0.46
C GLY A 195 3.91 -11.92 -0.39
N HIS A 196 5.19 -12.19 -0.07
CA HIS A 196 6.23 -11.16 -0.02
C HIS A 196 6.55 -10.60 -1.39
N LEU A 197 6.74 -11.45 -2.40
CA LEU A 197 7.04 -11.04 -3.76
C LEU A 197 5.96 -10.07 -4.30
N LEU A 198 4.68 -10.40 -4.12
CA LEU A 198 3.60 -9.49 -4.52
C LEU A 198 3.53 -8.23 -3.65
N GLY A 199 3.83 -8.35 -2.36
CA GLY A 199 3.89 -7.22 -1.43
C GLY A 199 4.98 -6.22 -1.80
N PHE A 200 6.20 -6.68 -2.05
CA PHE A 200 7.31 -5.85 -2.47
C PHE A 200 7.11 -5.28 -3.87
N LEU A 201 6.59 -6.07 -4.82
CA LEU A 201 6.17 -5.52 -6.11
C LEU A 201 5.20 -4.36 -5.90
N TYR A 202 4.19 -4.51 -5.06
CA TYR A 202 3.23 -3.44 -4.77
C TYR A 202 3.90 -2.21 -4.13
N LEU A 203 4.76 -2.42 -3.12
CA LEU A 203 5.49 -1.35 -2.46
C LEU A 203 6.41 -0.59 -3.43
N PHE A 204 7.09 -1.29 -4.35
CA PHE A 204 7.91 -0.64 -5.38
C PHE A 204 7.08 0.22 -6.32
N LEU A 205 5.88 -0.25 -6.71
CA LEU A 205 4.96 0.54 -7.52
C LEU A 205 4.40 1.75 -6.75
N LEU A 206 4.15 1.63 -5.44
CA LEU A 206 3.78 2.75 -4.57
C LEU A 206 4.93 3.76 -4.40
N MET A 207 6.19 3.29 -4.29
CA MET A 207 7.38 4.13 -4.31
C MET A 207 7.57 4.83 -5.66
N GLY A 208 7.24 4.15 -6.76
CA GLY A 208 7.14 4.77 -8.08
C GLY A 208 6.06 5.86 -8.11
N GLN A 209 4.87 5.57 -7.58
CA GLN A 209 3.76 6.52 -7.50
C GLN A 209 4.11 7.80 -6.73
N MET A 210 4.81 7.70 -5.60
CA MET A 210 5.29 8.87 -4.86
C MET A 210 6.47 9.57 -5.57
N SER A 211 7.36 8.83 -6.24
CA SER A 211 8.46 9.41 -7.02
C SER A 211 7.95 10.24 -8.19
N LEU A 212 6.78 9.88 -8.74
CA LEU A 212 6.11 10.59 -9.82
C LEU A 212 5.17 11.71 -9.32
N ALA A 213 5.21 12.08 -8.03
CA ALA A 213 4.36 13.14 -7.48
C ALA A 213 4.37 14.44 -8.31
N ARG A 214 3.21 15.09 -8.39
CA ARG A 214 2.95 16.31 -9.20
C ARG A 214 3.05 16.14 -10.73
N THR A 215 3.25 14.93 -11.24
CA THR A 215 3.13 14.64 -12.68
C THR A 215 1.70 14.29 -13.07
N SER A 216 1.41 14.23 -14.37
CA SER A 216 0.12 13.74 -14.87
C SER A 216 -0.14 12.28 -14.51
N TRP A 217 0.91 11.45 -14.41
CA TRP A 217 0.76 10.03 -14.06
C TRP A 217 0.30 9.82 -12.61
N HIS A 218 0.83 10.61 -11.67
CA HIS A 218 0.46 10.53 -10.26
C HIS A 218 -1.04 10.73 -10.00
N THR A 219 -1.74 11.39 -10.92
CA THR A 219 -3.19 11.64 -10.84
C THR A 219 -3.98 10.83 -11.87
N ARG A 220 -3.37 9.88 -12.57
CA ARG A 220 -4.07 9.08 -13.58
C ARG A 220 -4.99 8.07 -12.88
N ILE A 221 -6.31 8.22 -13.07
CA ILE A 221 -7.31 7.44 -12.31
C ILE A 221 -7.22 5.93 -12.52
N GLY A 222 -6.88 5.50 -13.74
CA GLY A 222 -6.66 4.07 -14.03
C GLY A 222 -5.46 3.50 -13.27
N TRP A 223 -4.37 4.26 -13.16
CA TRP A 223 -3.18 3.86 -12.41
C TRP A 223 -3.46 3.80 -10.90
N LEU A 224 -4.12 4.82 -10.35
CA LEU A 224 -4.53 4.83 -8.95
C LEU A 224 -5.46 3.66 -8.61
N THR A 225 -6.45 3.41 -9.48
CA THR A 225 -7.39 2.29 -9.32
C THR A 225 -6.68 0.94 -9.38
N PHE A 226 -5.69 0.78 -10.26
CA PHE A 226 -4.86 -0.42 -10.31
C PHE A 226 -4.11 -0.65 -8.99
N LEU A 227 -3.43 0.37 -8.46
CA LEU A 227 -2.74 0.28 -7.17
C LEU A 227 -3.71 -0.07 -6.03
N GLU A 228 -4.87 0.57 -5.98
CA GLU A 228 -5.88 0.31 -4.95
C GLU A 228 -6.50 -1.10 -5.06
N ALA A 229 -6.65 -1.64 -6.27
CA ALA A 229 -7.19 -2.99 -6.46
C ALA A 229 -6.13 -4.08 -6.21
N PHE A 230 -4.85 -3.78 -6.38
CA PHE A 230 -3.75 -4.74 -6.20
C PHE A 230 -3.74 -5.35 -4.78
N VAL A 231 -4.13 -4.56 -3.77
CA VAL A 231 -4.21 -5.01 -2.37
C VAL A 231 -5.17 -6.21 -2.18
N ALA A 232 -6.20 -6.35 -3.02
CA ALA A 232 -7.11 -7.49 -2.97
C ALA A 232 -6.38 -8.81 -3.26
N ILE A 233 -5.48 -8.78 -4.24
CA ILE A 233 -4.70 -9.95 -4.66
C ILE A 233 -3.63 -10.26 -3.62
N HIS A 234 -2.84 -9.25 -3.24
CA HIS A 234 -1.76 -9.42 -2.27
C HIS A 234 -2.30 -9.89 -0.90
N GLY A 235 -3.33 -9.22 -0.35
CA GLY A 235 -3.90 -9.58 0.95
C GLY A 235 -4.51 -10.98 0.97
N ALA A 236 -5.16 -11.40 -0.13
CA ALA A 236 -5.69 -12.74 -0.25
C ALA A 236 -4.56 -13.79 -0.23
N ILE A 237 -3.49 -13.57 -0.99
CA ILE A 237 -2.36 -14.51 -1.05
C ILE A 237 -1.63 -14.61 0.29
N VAL A 238 -1.41 -13.51 0.99
CA VAL A 238 -0.83 -13.54 2.35
C VAL A 238 -1.69 -14.37 3.30
N ALA A 239 -3.02 -14.21 3.27
CA ALA A 239 -3.92 -15.00 4.10
C ALA A 239 -3.98 -16.48 3.68
N ILE A 240 -3.80 -16.77 2.39
CA ILE A 240 -3.68 -18.15 1.88
C ILE A 240 -2.40 -18.80 2.44
N GLU A 241 -1.25 -18.13 2.31
CA GLU A 241 0.04 -18.62 2.82
C GLU A 241 0.04 -18.76 4.35
N ALA A 242 -0.69 -17.90 5.06
CA ALA A 242 -0.86 -18.00 6.51
C ALA A 242 -1.82 -19.14 6.94
N ALA A 243 -2.51 -19.79 6.00
CA ALA A 243 -3.46 -20.88 6.25
C ALA A 243 -4.52 -20.57 7.32
N ASN A 244 -4.90 -19.30 7.48
CA ASN A 244 -5.75 -18.84 8.57
C ASN A 244 -7.25 -18.73 8.20
N GLY A 245 -7.63 -19.16 6.99
CA GLY A 245 -9.01 -19.09 6.50
C GLY A 245 -9.53 -17.69 6.18
N MET A 246 -8.75 -16.63 6.38
CA MET A 246 -9.19 -15.23 6.24
C MET A 246 -9.05 -14.67 4.81
N TRP A 247 -8.59 -15.47 3.85
CA TRP A 247 -8.46 -15.03 2.45
C TRP A 247 -9.77 -14.47 1.84
N PRO A 248 -10.99 -14.96 2.18
CA PRO A 248 -12.22 -14.40 1.64
C PRO A 248 -12.46 -12.98 2.13
N MET A 249 -12.14 -12.68 3.40
CA MET A 249 -12.21 -11.33 3.96
C MET A 249 -11.38 -10.36 3.12
N PHE A 250 -10.12 -10.70 2.84
CA PHE A 250 -9.22 -9.85 2.07
C PHE A 250 -9.65 -9.73 0.60
N PHE A 251 -9.86 -10.86 -0.08
CA PHE A 251 -10.22 -10.86 -1.50
C PHE A 251 -11.58 -10.18 -1.73
N PHE A 252 -12.65 -10.68 -1.13
CA PHE A 252 -14.00 -10.18 -1.37
C PHE A 252 -14.25 -8.83 -0.71
N GLY A 253 -13.61 -8.53 0.42
CA GLY A 253 -13.71 -7.22 1.07
C GLY A 253 -13.08 -6.11 0.24
N PHE A 254 -11.86 -6.30 -0.28
CA PHE A 254 -11.25 -5.32 -1.18
C PHE A 254 -11.91 -5.29 -2.56
N MET A 255 -12.36 -6.43 -3.10
CA MET A 255 -13.15 -6.42 -4.34
C MET A 255 -14.47 -5.68 -4.19
N MET A 256 -15.10 -5.73 -3.01
CA MET A 256 -16.29 -4.91 -2.72
C MET A 256 -15.95 -3.41 -2.78
N MET A 257 -14.79 -2.99 -2.26
CA MET A 257 -14.32 -1.59 -2.42
C MET A 257 -14.15 -1.22 -3.90
N PHE A 258 -13.64 -2.15 -4.71
CA PHE A 258 -13.50 -1.95 -6.16
C PHE A 258 -14.84 -1.76 -6.83
N ILE A 259 -15.78 -2.65 -6.57
CA ILE A 259 -17.09 -2.68 -7.20
C ILE A 259 -17.96 -1.50 -6.76
N VAL A 260 -17.93 -1.12 -5.49
CA VAL A 260 -18.78 -0.05 -4.94
C VAL A 260 -18.17 1.33 -5.19
N THR A 261 -16.85 1.47 -5.18
CA THR A 261 -16.17 2.77 -5.30
C THR A 261 -15.30 2.89 -6.54
N GLN A 262 -14.27 2.05 -6.68
CA GLN A 262 -13.15 2.36 -7.58
C GLN A 262 -13.51 2.20 -9.06
N VAL A 263 -14.37 1.24 -9.41
CA VAL A 263 -14.77 0.93 -10.79
C VAL A 263 -15.41 2.12 -11.51
N PHE A 264 -16.16 2.96 -10.79
CA PHE A 264 -16.84 4.14 -11.34
C PHE A 264 -15.88 5.27 -11.75
N GLY A 265 -14.62 5.20 -11.31
CA GLY A 265 -13.57 6.10 -11.77
C GLY A 265 -12.99 5.75 -13.14
N ILE A 266 -13.19 4.51 -13.61
CA ILE A 266 -12.56 3.97 -14.82
C ILE A 266 -13.55 3.44 -15.86
N LEU A 267 -14.73 2.97 -15.44
CA LEU A 267 -15.76 2.44 -16.34
C LEU A 267 -17.03 3.29 -16.31
N LYS A 268 -17.63 3.49 -17.49
CA LYS A 268 -18.95 4.11 -17.66
C LYS A 268 -20.00 3.13 -18.19
N ASN A 269 -19.57 2.02 -18.79
CA ASN A 269 -20.47 1.03 -19.37
C ASN A 269 -21.19 0.26 -18.24
N ARG A 270 -22.50 0.47 -18.12
CA ARG A 270 -23.33 -0.16 -17.09
C ARG A 270 -23.42 -1.68 -17.24
N VAL A 271 -23.37 -2.20 -18.46
CA VAL A 271 -23.37 -3.65 -18.72
C VAL A 271 -22.06 -4.27 -18.24
N ALA A 272 -20.93 -3.62 -18.51
CA ALA A 272 -19.64 -4.08 -18.01
C ALA A 272 -19.60 -4.08 -16.47
N ILE A 273 -20.10 -3.01 -15.83
CA ILE A 273 -20.18 -2.92 -14.36
C ILE A 273 -21.13 -4.01 -13.81
N ALA A 274 -22.29 -4.22 -14.43
CA ALA A 274 -23.22 -5.27 -14.03
C ALA A 274 -22.60 -6.67 -14.18
N GLY A 275 -21.83 -6.91 -15.25
CA GLY A 275 -21.08 -8.16 -15.44
C GLY A 275 -20.05 -8.38 -14.34
N ILE A 276 -19.28 -7.35 -13.96
CA ILE A 276 -18.32 -7.44 -12.84
C ILE A 276 -19.04 -7.76 -11.52
N ILE A 277 -20.17 -7.10 -11.25
CA ILE A 277 -20.99 -7.36 -10.06
C ILE A 277 -21.52 -8.80 -10.08
N ALA A 278 -22.05 -9.26 -11.20
CA ALA A 278 -22.56 -10.62 -11.34
C ALA A 278 -21.46 -11.67 -11.12
N SER A 279 -20.28 -11.46 -11.69
CA SER A 279 -19.12 -12.33 -11.46
C SER A 279 -18.68 -12.35 -10.00
N TYR A 280 -18.68 -11.19 -9.33
CA TYR A 280 -18.40 -11.12 -7.90
C TYR A 280 -19.42 -11.90 -7.08
N VAL A 281 -20.72 -11.70 -7.33
CA VAL A 281 -21.79 -12.43 -6.65
C VAL A 281 -21.65 -13.93 -6.89
N ALA A 282 -21.41 -14.37 -8.13
CA ALA A 282 -21.21 -15.78 -8.45
C ALA A 282 -20.02 -16.38 -7.67
N LEU A 283 -18.88 -15.67 -7.61
CA LEU A 283 -17.71 -16.11 -6.85
C LEU A 283 -17.97 -16.18 -5.34
N VAL A 284 -18.71 -15.23 -4.79
CA VAL A 284 -19.16 -15.25 -3.39
C VAL A 284 -20.04 -16.47 -3.14
N LEU A 285 -21.07 -16.69 -3.97
CA LEU A 285 -21.98 -17.84 -3.82
C LEU A 285 -21.22 -19.17 -3.90
N VAL A 286 -20.33 -19.34 -4.87
CA VAL A 286 -19.51 -20.56 -5.01
C VAL A 286 -18.62 -20.74 -3.78
N THR A 287 -17.92 -19.70 -3.33
CA THR A 287 -17.01 -19.81 -2.18
C THR A 287 -17.76 -20.15 -0.89
N TYR A 288 -18.79 -19.39 -0.54
CA TYR A 288 -19.50 -19.54 0.74
C TYR A 288 -20.51 -20.68 0.75
N SER A 289 -20.86 -21.27 -0.41
CA SER A 289 -21.59 -22.55 -0.47
C SER A 289 -20.79 -23.73 0.07
N GLY A 290 -19.48 -23.57 0.29
CA GLY A 290 -18.57 -24.66 0.64
C GLY A 290 -18.11 -25.49 -0.56
N ALA A 291 -18.51 -25.13 -1.80
CA ALA A 291 -18.11 -25.85 -3.02
C ALA A 291 -16.59 -25.88 -3.24
N LEU A 292 -15.86 -24.89 -2.71
CA LEU A 292 -14.39 -24.86 -2.75
C LEU A 292 -13.74 -25.68 -1.63
N GLY A 293 -14.53 -26.24 -0.70
CA GLY A 293 -14.06 -27.07 0.41
C GLY A 293 -12.91 -26.41 1.16
N GLN A 294 -11.76 -27.09 1.16
CA GLN A 294 -10.52 -26.65 1.80
C GLN A 294 -9.44 -26.22 0.80
N MET A 295 -9.81 -25.99 -0.47
CA MET A 295 -8.90 -25.87 -1.62
C MET A 295 -7.68 -24.98 -1.40
N PHE A 296 -7.83 -23.84 -0.71
CA PHE A 296 -6.76 -22.86 -0.57
C PHE A 296 -6.02 -22.87 0.77
N THR A 297 -6.68 -23.16 1.88
CA THR A 297 -6.11 -22.91 3.23
C THR A 297 -6.22 -24.08 4.18
N GLY A 298 -6.74 -25.23 3.75
CA GLY A 298 -7.09 -26.32 4.69
C GLY A 298 -8.30 -25.98 5.58
N THR A 299 -8.67 -24.71 5.70
CA THR A 299 -9.80 -24.22 6.48
C THR A 299 -11.03 -24.11 5.59
N PRO A 300 -12.14 -24.79 5.92
CA PRO A 300 -13.38 -24.66 5.16
C PRO A 300 -13.98 -23.27 5.34
N VAL A 301 -14.51 -22.70 4.26
CA VAL A 301 -15.24 -21.43 4.25
C VAL A 301 -16.71 -21.73 3.97
N GLY A 302 -17.61 -21.26 4.82
CA GLY A 302 -19.04 -21.50 4.68
C GLY A 302 -19.90 -20.28 4.95
N TRP A 303 -21.21 -20.40 4.77
CA TRP A 303 -22.17 -19.30 4.97
C TRP A 303 -22.07 -18.60 6.33
N THR A 304 -21.60 -19.30 7.37
CA THR A 304 -21.32 -18.71 8.68
C THR A 304 -20.27 -17.59 8.62
N ASP A 305 -19.35 -17.65 7.66
CA ASP A 305 -18.22 -16.72 7.50
C ASP A 305 -18.55 -15.54 6.57
N ILE A 306 -19.73 -15.51 5.93
CA ILE A 306 -20.05 -14.51 4.90
C ILE A 306 -19.98 -13.07 5.40
N HIS A 307 -20.20 -12.86 6.70
CA HIS A 307 -20.10 -11.54 7.33
C HIS A 307 -18.70 -10.90 7.15
N GLN A 308 -17.65 -11.69 6.98
CA GLN A 308 -16.27 -11.22 6.79
C GLN A 308 -16.09 -10.33 5.56
N ILE A 309 -16.88 -10.52 4.48
CA ILE A 309 -16.78 -9.69 3.27
C ILE A 309 -17.09 -8.20 3.53
N THR A 310 -17.76 -7.92 4.64
CA THR A 310 -18.18 -6.55 5.00
C THR A 310 -17.16 -5.83 5.87
N TRP A 311 -16.22 -6.52 6.51
CA TRP A 311 -15.33 -5.93 7.53
C TRP A 311 -14.45 -4.83 6.93
N ILE A 312 -13.77 -5.11 5.82
CA ILE A 312 -12.92 -4.13 5.13
C ILE A 312 -13.75 -2.91 4.66
N PRO A 313 -14.87 -3.07 3.92
CA PRO A 313 -15.73 -1.95 3.58
C PRO A 313 -16.19 -1.12 4.77
N VAL A 314 -16.72 -1.76 5.83
CA VAL A 314 -17.22 -1.06 7.01
C VAL A 314 -16.11 -0.26 7.68
N ILE A 315 -14.92 -0.84 7.86
CA ILE A 315 -13.78 -0.17 8.46
C ILE A 315 -13.34 1.02 7.59
N LEU A 316 -13.10 0.82 6.29
CA LEU A 316 -12.58 1.87 5.42
C LEU A 316 -13.58 3.02 5.25
N TYR A 317 -14.86 2.74 5.01
CA TYR A 317 -15.87 3.79 4.90
C TYR A 317 -16.11 4.50 6.22
N GLY A 318 -16.17 3.77 7.34
CA GLY A 318 -16.29 4.38 8.67
C GLY A 318 -15.13 5.35 8.97
N LEU A 319 -13.91 4.91 8.67
CA LEU A 319 -12.70 5.71 8.87
C LEU A 319 -12.62 6.93 7.92
N VAL A 320 -13.22 6.88 6.72
CA VAL A 320 -13.32 8.08 5.85
C VAL A 320 -14.01 9.22 6.58
N PHE A 321 -15.15 8.95 7.24
CA PHE A 321 -15.87 9.98 7.99
C PHE A 321 -15.10 10.37 9.26
N ALA A 322 -14.62 9.40 10.03
CA ALA A 322 -13.88 9.66 11.26
C ALA A 322 -12.65 10.55 11.00
N LEU A 323 -11.83 10.20 10.00
CA LEU A 323 -10.60 10.94 9.68
C LEU A 323 -10.90 12.31 9.08
N ALA A 324 -11.88 12.43 8.19
CA ALA A 324 -12.25 13.71 7.60
C ALA A 324 -12.74 14.72 8.66
N TRP A 325 -13.58 14.28 9.60
CA TRP A 325 -14.05 15.12 10.70
C TRP A 325 -12.97 15.43 11.73
N LEU A 326 -12.12 14.46 12.06
CA LEU A 326 -10.95 14.70 12.93
C LEU A 326 -10.05 15.80 12.36
N PHE A 327 -9.70 15.71 11.08
CA PHE A 327 -8.89 16.72 10.41
C PHE A 327 -9.58 18.08 10.31
N ALA A 328 -10.91 18.11 10.15
CA ALA A 328 -11.67 19.35 10.20
C ALA A 328 -11.61 20.00 11.59
N GLY A 329 -11.75 19.20 12.66
CA GLY A 329 -11.64 19.64 14.05
C GLY A 329 -10.26 20.22 14.36
N VAL A 330 -9.19 19.44 14.10
CA VAL A 330 -7.80 19.88 14.28
C VAL A 330 -7.51 21.14 13.46
N GLY A 331 -7.93 21.17 12.20
CA GLY A 331 -7.76 22.33 11.33
C GLY A 331 -8.44 23.59 11.87
N THR A 332 -9.60 23.43 12.53
CA THR A 332 -10.34 24.55 13.15
C THR A 332 -9.61 25.08 14.37
N LEU A 333 -9.10 24.20 15.24
CA LEU A 333 -8.32 24.58 16.42
C LEU A 333 -7.04 25.33 16.02
N LEU A 334 -6.33 24.85 15.00
CA LEU A 334 -5.12 25.51 14.49
C LEU A 334 -5.38 26.88 13.87
N LYS A 335 -6.56 27.10 13.26
CA LYS A 335 -6.96 28.41 12.74
C LYS A 335 -7.28 29.38 13.88
N LYS A 336 -8.01 28.93 14.90
CA LYS A 336 -8.34 29.76 16.07
C LYS A 336 -7.09 30.25 16.81
N LYS A 337 -6.06 29.41 16.95
CA LYS A 337 -4.80 29.81 17.60
C LYS A 337 -4.02 30.90 16.83
N LYS A 338 -4.30 31.11 15.55
CA LYS A 338 -3.62 32.08 14.69
C LYS A 338 -4.38 33.40 14.51
N ALA A 339 -5.62 33.47 14.98
CA ALA A 339 -6.46 34.65 14.97
C ALA A 339 -6.32 35.38 16.31
#